data_AF-S9R2Z4-F1
#
_entry.id   AF-S9R2Z4-F1
#
_cell.length_a   1.000
_cell.length_b   1.000
_cell.length_c   1.000
_cell.angle_alpha   90.00
_cell.angle_beta   90.00
_cell.angle_gamma   90.00
#
_symmetry.space_group_name_H-M   'P 1'
#
loop_
_entity.id
_entity.type
_entity.pdbx_description
1 polymer ?
#
loop_
_entity_poly.entity_id
_entity_poly.type
_entity_poly.pdbx_seq_one_letter_code
_entity_poly.pdbx_strand_id
1 'polypeptide(L)'
;MRRAILAAVAMTAGLTGAAWAQDDQITVGVSWSNFQEERWKTDEAAIMAALEAAGAEYVSADAQSSSSKQLADVESLIAQDVDALIILAQDTAAIIPAVQAAADAGIPVIAYDRLIEDPRAFYITFDNVEVGRMQARAVLEQAPEGNYVMIKGSPTDPNSDFLRGGQQEVLQEAIDAGKITIVGEAYTDGWLPANAQRNMEQILTRDQQRGRCRRGLQ
;
A
#
# COMPACT_ATOMS: atom_id res chain seq x y z
N MET A 1 -49.41 76.64 -9.64
CA MET A 1 -48.75 76.80 -8.32
C MET A 1 -48.46 75.43 -7.74
N ARG A 2 -47.18 75.11 -7.54
CA ARG A 2 -46.68 73.82 -7.04
C ARG A 2 -47.06 73.64 -5.57
N ARG A 3 -47.63 72.48 -5.20
CA ARG A 3 -47.68 72.01 -3.81
C ARG A 3 -47.11 70.59 -3.79
N ALA A 4 -46.00 70.45 -3.07
CA ALA A 4 -45.21 69.24 -2.93
C ALA A 4 -45.96 68.20 -2.09
N ILE A 5 -46.02 66.97 -2.58
CA ILE A 5 -46.45 65.79 -1.82
C ILE A 5 -45.17 65.12 -1.32
N LEU A 6 -45.02 65.04 0.00
CA LEU A 6 -44.02 64.20 0.65
C LEU A 6 -44.33 62.74 0.33
N ALA A 7 -43.43 62.05 -0.36
CA ALA A 7 -43.43 60.60 -0.49
C ALA A 7 -42.34 60.04 0.44
N ALA A 8 -42.76 59.24 1.40
CA ALA A 8 -41.90 58.53 2.33
C ALA A 8 -41.04 57.49 1.58
N VAL A 9 -39.72 57.59 1.74
CA VAL A 9 -38.78 56.56 1.28
C VAL A 9 -38.81 55.42 2.31
N ALA A 10 -39.44 54.31 1.94
CA ALA A 10 -39.28 53.05 2.66
C ALA A 10 -37.91 52.47 2.30
N MET A 11 -36.95 52.53 3.24
CA MET A 11 -35.68 51.82 3.12
C MET A 11 -35.92 50.33 3.40
N THR A 12 -36.06 49.53 2.34
CA THR A 12 -35.89 48.08 2.44
C THR A 12 -34.40 47.77 2.56
N ALA A 13 -33.95 47.52 3.80
CA ALA A 13 -32.64 46.96 4.06
C ALA A 13 -32.60 45.53 3.50
N GLY A 14 -31.95 45.38 2.34
CA GLY A 14 -31.60 44.08 1.80
C GLY A 14 -30.59 43.41 2.73
N LEU A 15 -31.05 42.43 3.51
CA LEU A 15 -30.18 41.43 4.12
C LEU A 15 -29.61 40.58 2.97
N THR A 16 -28.50 41.04 2.39
CA THR A 16 -27.60 40.16 1.64
C THR A 16 -26.98 39.21 2.65
N GLY A 17 -27.66 38.10 2.92
CA GLY A 17 -27.01 36.96 3.55
C GLY A 17 -25.84 36.59 2.65
N ALA A 18 -24.62 36.74 3.17
CA ALA A 18 -23.48 36.05 2.60
C ALA A 18 -23.88 34.57 2.54
N ALA A 19 -23.93 34.01 1.33
CA ALA A 19 -23.91 32.57 1.17
C ALA A 19 -22.60 32.12 1.80
N TRP A 20 -22.67 31.58 3.01
CA TRP A 20 -21.57 30.85 3.60
C TRP A 20 -21.35 29.68 2.66
N ALA A 21 -20.25 29.72 1.91
CA ALA A 21 -19.76 28.52 1.25
C ALA A 21 -19.63 27.49 2.36
N GLN A 22 -20.42 26.42 2.25
CA GLN A 22 -20.22 25.23 3.06
C GLN A 22 -18.82 24.76 2.65
N ASP A 23 -17.87 24.75 3.58
CA ASP A 23 -16.59 24.11 3.35
C ASP A 23 -16.93 22.63 3.08
N ASP A 24 -16.98 22.24 1.80
CA ASP A 24 -17.26 20.86 1.43
C ASP A 24 -16.15 20.01 2.03
N GLN A 25 -16.56 19.13 2.94
CA GLN A 25 -15.65 18.28 3.68
C GLN A 25 -15.01 17.29 2.72
N ILE A 26 -13.69 17.30 2.62
CA ILE A 26 -12.93 16.40 1.74
C ILE A 26 -13.23 14.95 2.13
N THR A 27 -13.63 14.11 1.17
CA THR A 27 -13.84 12.68 1.35
C THR A 27 -12.72 11.89 0.68
N VAL A 28 -12.01 11.05 1.45
CA VAL A 28 -10.93 10.20 0.94
C VAL A 28 -11.40 8.75 0.86
N GLY A 29 -11.38 8.20 -0.35
CA GLY A 29 -11.64 6.79 -0.61
C GLY A 29 -10.37 5.95 -0.46
N VAL A 30 -10.42 4.89 0.36
CA VAL A 30 -9.27 4.00 0.57
C VAL A 30 -9.58 2.59 0.07
N SER A 31 -8.83 2.14 -0.94
CA SER A 31 -8.91 0.79 -1.49
C SER A 31 -7.82 -0.08 -0.87
N TRP A 32 -8.24 -0.97 0.03
CA TRP A 32 -7.36 -1.93 0.70
C TRP A 32 -7.22 -3.22 -0.10
N SER A 33 -6.02 -3.79 -0.15
CA SER A 33 -5.83 -5.09 -0.80
C SER A 33 -6.51 -6.24 -0.04
N ASN A 34 -6.39 -6.24 1.30
CA ASN A 34 -7.03 -7.19 2.20
C ASN A 34 -6.93 -6.70 3.66
N PHE A 35 -7.77 -7.23 4.56
CA PHE A 35 -7.61 -7.09 6.03
C PHE A 35 -7.21 -8.39 6.76
N GLN A 36 -6.77 -9.40 6.01
CA GLN A 36 -6.29 -10.66 6.59
C GLN A 36 -4.88 -10.51 7.15
N GLU A 37 -4.06 -9.66 6.52
CA GLU A 37 -2.78 -9.22 7.08
C GLU A 37 -3.02 -8.18 8.18
N GLU A 38 -2.58 -8.49 9.40
CA GLU A 38 -2.84 -7.66 10.60
C GLU A 38 -2.31 -6.23 10.44
N ARG A 39 -1.19 -6.06 9.71
CA ARG A 39 -0.58 -4.75 9.44
C ARG A 39 -1.58 -3.75 8.88
N TRP A 40 -2.43 -4.15 7.94
CA TRP A 40 -3.32 -3.21 7.25
C TRP A 40 -4.39 -2.60 8.17
N LYS A 41 -4.78 -3.29 9.24
CA LYS A 41 -5.67 -2.70 10.27
C LYS A 41 -4.95 -1.65 11.12
N THR A 42 -3.65 -1.82 11.34
CA THR A 42 -2.83 -0.83 12.05
C THR A 42 -2.67 0.43 11.19
N ASP A 43 -2.34 0.23 9.92
CA ASP A 43 -2.21 1.32 8.94
C ASP A 43 -3.55 2.04 8.72
N GLU A 44 -4.67 1.30 8.67
CA GLU A 44 -6.02 1.88 8.57
C GLU A 44 -6.31 2.82 9.72
N ALA A 45 -6.08 2.39 10.97
CA ALA A 45 -6.31 3.22 12.14
C ALA A 45 -5.45 4.50 12.10
N ALA A 46 -4.20 4.41 11.61
CA ALA A 46 -3.33 5.56 11.46
C ALA A 46 -3.81 6.53 10.36
N ILE A 47 -4.26 6.00 9.22
CA ILE A 47 -4.83 6.81 8.13
C ILE A 47 -6.11 7.50 8.59
N MET A 48 -7.02 6.78 9.25
CA MET A 48 -8.25 7.37 9.80
C MET A 48 -7.95 8.51 10.77
N ALA A 49 -7.00 8.32 11.70
CA ALA A 49 -6.60 9.37 12.63
C ALA A 49 -6.00 10.60 11.93
N ALA A 50 -5.21 10.39 10.87
CA ALA A 50 -4.63 11.49 10.08
C ALA A 50 -5.71 12.25 9.29
N LEU A 51 -6.66 11.55 8.70
CA LEU A 51 -7.80 12.13 7.98
C LEU A 51 -8.71 12.91 8.93
N GLU A 52 -9.06 12.34 10.09
CA GLU A 52 -9.85 13.02 11.12
C GLU A 52 -9.16 14.31 11.60
N ALA A 53 -7.86 14.26 11.87
CA ALA A 53 -7.09 15.44 12.27
C ALA A 53 -7.03 16.52 11.18
N ALA A 54 -7.15 16.12 9.91
CA ALA A 54 -7.26 17.02 8.76
C ALA A 54 -8.69 17.48 8.47
N GLY A 55 -9.69 16.97 9.20
CA GLY A 55 -11.10 17.25 8.97
C GLY A 55 -11.72 16.53 7.77
N ALA A 56 -11.05 15.52 7.22
CA ALA A 56 -11.52 14.74 6.07
C ALA A 56 -12.39 13.55 6.48
N GLU A 57 -13.38 13.19 5.66
CA GLU A 57 -14.13 11.96 5.78
C GLU A 57 -13.36 10.76 5.21
N TYR A 58 -13.61 9.59 5.80
CA TYR A 58 -13.00 8.32 5.39
C TYR A 58 -14.08 7.37 4.90
N VAL A 59 -13.93 6.88 3.67
CA VAL A 59 -14.69 5.76 3.13
C VAL A 59 -13.73 4.73 2.57
N SER A 60 -14.04 3.44 2.69
CA SER A 60 -13.11 2.41 2.26
C SER A 60 -13.77 1.17 1.70
N ALA A 61 -12.96 0.38 1.01
CA ALA A 61 -13.33 -0.93 0.50
C ALA A 61 -12.17 -1.92 0.70
N ASP A 62 -12.52 -3.15 1.06
CA ASP A 62 -11.59 -4.28 1.25
C ASP A 62 -11.68 -5.22 0.06
N ALA A 63 -10.63 -5.32 -0.74
CA ALA A 63 -10.59 -6.18 -1.93
C ALA A 63 -10.48 -7.69 -1.60
N GLN A 64 -10.25 -8.07 -0.34
CA GLN A 64 -10.21 -9.47 0.09
C GLN A 64 -9.25 -10.33 -0.75
N SER A 65 -8.09 -9.77 -1.09
CA SER A 65 -7.06 -10.38 -1.93
C SER A 65 -7.50 -10.68 -3.37
N SER A 66 -8.57 -10.06 -3.86
CA SER A 66 -9.06 -10.24 -5.23
C SER A 66 -8.85 -8.97 -6.07
N SER A 67 -7.97 -9.03 -7.06
CA SER A 67 -7.71 -7.90 -7.96
C SER A 67 -8.96 -7.48 -8.75
N SER A 68 -9.81 -8.43 -9.16
CA SER A 68 -11.07 -8.11 -9.86
C SER A 68 -12.08 -7.43 -8.94
N LYS A 69 -12.14 -7.85 -7.67
CA LYS A 69 -12.95 -7.15 -6.67
C LYS A 69 -12.40 -5.74 -6.44
N GLN A 70 -11.08 -5.59 -6.34
CA GLN A 70 -10.45 -4.29 -6.13
C GLN A 70 -10.80 -3.28 -7.23
N LEU A 71 -10.85 -3.71 -8.49
CA LEU A 71 -11.27 -2.84 -9.59
C LEU A 71 -12.71 -2.34 -9.39
N ALA A 72 -13.65 -3.24 -9.08
CA ALA A 72 -15.04 -2.86 -8.81
C ALA A 72 -15.20 -1.99 -7.56
N ASP A 73 -14.39 -2.24 -6.53
CA ASP A 73 -14.35 -1.43 -5.31
C ASP A 73 -13.90 -0.01 -5.60
N VAL A 74 -12.84 0.18 -6.41
CA VAL A 74 -12.38 1.52 -6.81
C VAL A 74 -13.41 2.23 -7.68
N GLU A 75 -14.04 1.54 -8.63
CA GLU A 75 -15.16 2.10 -9.41
C GLU A 75 -16.30 2.57 -8.51
N SER A 76 -16.61 1.81 -7.44
CA SER A 76 -17.61 2.22 -6.45
C SER A 76 -17.18 3.43 -5.64
N LEU A 77 -15.90 3.58 -5.30
CA LEU A 77 -15.38 4.77 -4.62
C LEU A 77 -15.44 5.99 -5.55
N ILE A 78 -15.07 5.84 -6.82
CA ILE A 78 -15.20 6.89 -7.85
C ILE A 78 -16.66 7.31 -8.01
N ALA A 79 -17.59 6.36 -8.06
CA ALA A 79 -19.03 6.64 -8.18
C ALA A 79 -19.63 7.32 -6.94
N GLN A 80 -18.95 7.24 -5.80
CA GLN A 80 -19.29 7.99 -4.57
C GLN A 80 -18.74 9.42 -4.58
N ASP A 81 -18.07 9.85 -5.66
CA ASP A 81 -17.53 11.19 -5.84
C ASP A 81 -16.50 11.58 -4.76
N VAL A 82 -15.64 10.63 -4.39
CA VAL A 82 -14.53 10.90 -3.45
C VAL A 82 -13.53 11.88 -4.05
N ASP A 83 -12.99 12.78 -3.23
CA ASP A 83 -12.06 13.82 -3.66
C ASP A 83 -10.64 13.30 -3.92
N ALA A 84 -10.28 12.16 -3.31
CA ALA A 84 -8.98 11.50 -3.51
C ALA A 84 -9.09 10.00 -3.25
N LEU A 85 -8.20 9.24 -3.90
CA LEU A 85 -8.06 7.80 -3.69
C LEU A 85 -6.70 7.45 -3.10
N ILE A 86 -6.70 6.66 -2.03
CA ILE A 86 -5.52 5.95 -1.53
C ILE A 86 -5.68 4.49 -1.91
N ILE A 87 -4.71 3.91 -2.59
CA ILE A 87 -4.79 2.53 -3.10
C ILE A 87 -3.58 1.73 -2.59
N LEU A 88 -3.87 0.71 -1.79
CA LEU A 88 -2.96 -0.40 -1.51
C LEU A 88 -3.25 -1.52 -2.52
N ALA A 89 -2.48 -1.59 -3.59
CA ALA A 89 -2.75 -2.53 -4.69
C ALA A 89 -2.56 -4.00 -4.27
N GLN A 90 -3.51 -4.88 -4.60
CA GLN A 90 -3.34 -6.33 -4.48
C GLN A 90 -2.37 -6.86 -5.55
N ASP A 91 -2.44 -6.29 -6.75
CA ASP A 91 -1.57 -6.57 -7.87
C ASP A 91 -1.33 -5.25 -8.62
N THR A 92 -0.07 -4.87 -8.73
CA THR A 92 0.32 -3.54 -9.20
C THR A 92 0.16 -3.35 -10.71
N ALA A 93 0.08 -4.44 -11.48
CA ALA A 93 -0.24 -4.39 -12.89
C ALA A 93 -1.76 -4.44 -13.13
N ALA A 94 -2.48 -5.25 -12.36
CA ALA A 94 -3.93 -5.40 -12.52
C ALA A 94 -4.73 -4.17 -12.07
N ILE A 95 -4.16 -3.31 -11.22
CA ILE A 95 -4.83 -2.10 -10.70
C ILE A 95 -4.79 -0.91 -11.67
N ILE A 96 -3.95 -0.95 -12.71
CA ILE A 96 -3.75 0.16 -13.66
C ILE A 96 -5.06 0.66 -14.30
N PRO A 97 -6.04 -0.18 -14.69
CA PRO A 97 -7.33 0.28 -15.18
C PRO A 97 -8.10 1.14 -14.17
N ALA A 98 -7.99 0.87 -12.87
CA ALA A 98 -8.62 1.69 -11.84
C ALA A 98 -7.94 3.05 -11.68
N VAL A 99 -6.61 3.12 -11.82
CA VAL A 99 -5.88 4.41 -11.86
C VAL A 99 -6.30 5.23 -13.08
N GLN A 100 -6.50 4.58 -14.23
CA GLN A 100 -7.05 5.24 -15.42
C GLN A 100 -8.46 5.78 -15.16
N ALA A 101 -9.36 4.98 -14.58
CA ALA A 101 -10.73 5.42 -14.27
C ALA A 101 -10.75 6.62 -13.30
N ALA A 102 -9.90 6.60 -12.27
CA ALA A 102 -9.75 7.73 -11.34
C ALA A 102 -9.26 9.00 -12.06
N ALA A 103 -8.25 8.86 -12.93
CA ALA A 103 -7.73 9.98 -13.71
C ALA A 103 -8.78 10.56 -14.68
N ASP A 104 -9.59 9.71 -15.31
CA ASP A 104 -10.69 10.13 -16.19
C ASP A 104 -11.80 10.87 -15.42
N ALA A 105 -12.00 10.52 -14.14
CA ALA A 105 -12.88 11.22 -13.21
C ALA A 105 -12.26 12.49 -12.58
N GLY A 106 -10.97 12.76 -12.82
CA GLY A 106 -10.25 13.88 -12.22
C GLY A 106 -9.87 13.68 -10.74
N ILE A 107 -9.93 12.43 -10.24
CA ILE A 107 -9.64 12.07 -8.86
C ILE A 107 -8.14 11.73 -8.72
N PRO A 108 -7.37 12.44 -7.89
CA PRO A 108 -5.96 12.13 -7.65
C PRO A 108 -5.80 10.79 -6.94
N VAL A 109 -4.75 10.05 -7.32
CA VAL A 109 -4.44 8.73 -6.76
C VAL A 109 -3.13 8.78 -5.97
N ILE A 110 -3.16 8.20 -4.78
CA ILE A 110 -2.00 7.91 -3.95
C ILE A 110 -1.80 6.39 -3.94
N ALA A 111 -0.67 5.92 -4.46
CA ALA A 111 -0.24 4.53 -4.26
C ALA A 111 0.37 4.41 -2.85
N TYR A 112 -0.23 3.59 -1.99
CA TYR A 112 0.18 3.42 -0.61
C TYR A 112 0.89 2.09 -0.40
N ASP A 113 2.09 2.14 0.18
CA ASP A 113 3.02 1.04 0.46
C ASP A 113 3.52 0.29 -0.79
N ARG A 114 2.62 -0.31 -1.57
CA ARG A 114 2.91 -1.06 -2.79
C ARG A 114 2.98 -0.15 -4.00
N LEU A 115 4.12 -0.17 -4.69
CA LEU A 115 4.37 0.68 -5.86
C LEU A 115 3.38 0.36 -7.00
N ILE A 116 2.62 1.36 -7.43
CA ILE A 116 1.92 1.31 -8.71
C ILE A 116 2.79 2.05 -9.72
N GLU A 117 3.29 1.35 -10.75
CA GLU A 117 4.18 1.90 -11.77
C GLU A 117 3.40 2.75 -12.80
N ASP A 118 2.79 3.83 -12.32
CA ASP A 118 2.02 4.77 -13.13
C ASP A 118 2.33 6.21 -12.68
N PRO A 119 2.72 7.11 -13.60
CA PRO A 119 3.08 8.49 -13.25
C PRO A 119 1.92 9.33 -12.68
N ARG A 120 0.68 8.85 -12.79
CA ARG A 120 -0.51 9.52 -12.24
C ARG A 120 -0.71 9.21 -10.75
N ALA A 121 -0.07 8.17 -10.24
CA ALA A 121 -0.17 7.79 -8.83
C ALA A 121 1.01 8.40 -8.05
N PHE A 122 0.71 9.20 -7.02
CA PHE A 122 1.73 9.66 -6.09
C PHE A 122 2.08 8.53 -5.12
N TYR A 123 3.35 8.14 -5.06
CA TYR A 123 3.77 6.98 -4.27
C TYR A 123 4.22 7.37 -2.86
N ILE A 124 3.58 6.80 -1.84
CA ILE A 124 3.95 6.93 -0.43
C ILE A 124 4.30 5.56 0.13
N THR A 125 5.52 5.40 0.61
CA THR A 125 6.03 4.14 1.15
C THR A 125 7.19 4.37 2.11
N PHE A 126 7.76 3.26 2.61
CA PHE A 126 9.05 3.23 3.29
C PHE A 126 10.20 2.98 2.31
N ASP A 127 11.43 3.22 2.75
CA ASP A 127 12.62 2.76 2.02
C ASP A 127 12.72 1.23 2.11
N ASN A 128 12.04 0.53 1.20
CA ASN A 128 11.99 -0.93 1.17
C ASN A 128 13.37 -1.57 0.96
N VAL A 129 14.31 -0.87 0.30
CA VAL A 129 15.68 -1.35 0.16
C VAL A 129 16.37 -1.32 1.53
N GLU A 130 16.25 -0.22 2.28
CA GLU A 130 16.81 -0.16 3.63
C GLU A 130 16.15 -1.16 4.59
N VAL A 131 14.84 -1.39 4.51
CA VAL A 131 14.18 -2.46 5.26
C VAL A 131 14.83 -3.82 4.95
N GLY A 132 15.10 -4.10 3.68
CA GLY A 132 15.84 -5.29 3.25
C GLY A 132 17.25 -5.36 3.85
N ARG A 133 17.99 -4.24 3.85
CA ARG A 133 19.33 -4.17 4.49
C ARG A 133 19.24 -4.44 5.99
N MET A 134 18.26 -3.86 6.68
CA MET A 134 18.05 -4.04 8.12
C MET A 134 17.75 -5.50 8.47
N GLN A 135 16.86 -6.15 7.69
CA GLN A 135 16.57 -7.58 7.84
C GLN A 135 17.84 -8.44 7.70
N ALA A 136 18.62 -8.22 6.64
CA ALA A 136 19.84 -8.97 6.41
C ALA A 136 20.90 -8.75 7.50
N ARG A 137 21.08 -7.50 7.99
CA ARG A 137 22.00 -7.21 9.11
C ARG A 137 21.59 -7.97 10.37
N ALA A 138 20.31 -7.96 10.71
CA ALA A 138 19.80 -8.67 11.88
C ALA A 138 20.00 -10.20 11.78
N VAL A 139 19.77 -10.78 10.60
CA VAL A 139 20.00 -12.22 10.38
C VAL A 139 21.50 -12.56 10.44
N LEU A 140 22.37 -11.76 9.82
CA LEU A 140 23.83 -11.96 9.88
C LEU A 140 24.38 -11.88 11.31
N GLU A 141 23.84 -10.96 12.13
CA GLU A 141 24.25 -10.84 13.54
C GLU A 141 24.00 -12.14 14.32
N GLN A 142 22.89 -12.83 14.02
CA GLN A 142 22.52 -14.08 14.69
C GLN A 142 23.18 -15.31 14.05
N ALA A 143 23.39 -15.31 12.73
CA ALA A 143 23.87 -16.46 11.98
C ALA A 143 24.93 -16.04 10.93
N PRO A 144 26.14 -15.63 11.32
CA PRO A 144 27.11 -15.01 10.40
C PRO A 144 27.61 -15.93 9.28
N GLU A 145 27.41 -17.25 9.40
CA GLU A 145 27.82 -18.26 8.44
C GLU A 145 26.72 -19.33 8.31
N GLY A 146 26.64 -19.99 7.15
CA GLY A 146 25.77 -21.15 6.94
C GLY A 146 24.89 -21.08 5.68
N ASN A 147 23.89 -21.96 5.66
CA ASN A 147 22.93 -22.06 4.57
C ASN A 147 21.71 -21.17 4.85
N TYR A 148 21.38 -20.32 3.89
CA TYR A 148 20.29 -19.36 3.99
C TYR A 148 19.21 -19.69 2.96
N VAL A 149 17.96 -19.39 3.32
CA VAL A 149 16.80 -19.52 2.44
C VAL A 149 16.13 -18.15 2.32
N MET A 150 15.82 -17.76 1.09
CA MET A 150 15.09 -16.52 0.81
C MET A 150 13.62 -16.83 0.53
N ILE A 151 12.76 -16.63 1.53
CA ILE A 151 11.31 -16.64 1.32
C ILE A 151 10.87 -15.19 1.10
N LYS A 152 10.47 -14.88 -0.12
CA LYS A 152 10.03 -13.55 -0.53
C LYS A 152 8.50 -13.41 -0.42
N GLY A 153 8.02 -12.18 -0.60
CA GLY A 153 6.60 -11.87 -0.73
C GLY A 153 6.00 -12.27 -2.07
N SER A 154 4.87 -11.64 -2.41
CA SER A 154 4.17 -11.88 -3.69
C SER A 154 5.01 -11.40 -4.89
N PRO A 155 5.01 -12.13 -6.02
CA PRO A 155 5.65 -11.65 -7.25
C PRO A 155 4.88 -10.49 -7.91
N THR A 156 3.63 -10.26 -7.52
CA THR A 156 2.78 -9.15 -7.97
C THR A 156 3.00 -7.86 -7.15
N ASP A 157 3.92 -7.91 -6.18
CA ASP A 157 4.27 -6.81 -5.30
C ASP A 157 5.76 -6.47 -5.49
N PRO A 158 6.10 -5.34 -6.14
CA PRO A 158 7.47 -4.89 -6.35
C PRO A 158 8.28 -4.77 -5.06
N ASN A 159 7.64 -4.53 -3.91
CA ASN A 159 8.32 -4.41 -2.62
C ASN A 159 9.08 -5.69 -2.27
N SER A 160 8.59 -6.86 -2.70
CA SER A 160 9.27 -8.15 -2.52
C SER A 160 10.69 -8.14 -3.10
N ASP A 161 10.88 -7.47 -4.23
CA ASP A 161 12.18 -7.42 -4.91
C ASP A 161 13.05 -6.25 -4.42
N PHE A 162 12.47 -5.14 -3.97
CA PHE A 162 13.21 -4.10 -3.26
C PHE A 162 13.83 -4.62 -1.96
N LEU A 163 13.04 -5.35 -1.16
CA LEU A 163 13.51 -6.01 0.06
C LEU A 163 14.65 -7.00 -0.25
N ARG A 164 14.44 -7.86 -1.25
CA ARG A 164 15.45 -8.85 -1.68
C ARG A 164 16.73 -8.20 -2.19
N GLY A 165 16.61 -7.08 -2.91
CA GLY A 165 17.75 -6.28 -3.38
C GLY A 165 18.56 -5.72 -2.22
N GLY A 166 17.90 -5.08 -1.25
CA GLY A 166 18.55 -4.59 -0.03
C GLY A 166 19.23 -5.69 0.78
N GLN A 167 18.59 -6.86 0.89
CA GLN A 167 19.21 -8.04 1.51
C GLN A 167 20.47 -8.49 0.75
N GLN A 168 20.45 -8.47 -0.59
CA GLN A 168 21.61 -8.85 -1.41
C GLN A 168 22.80 -7.94 -1.12
N GLU A 169 22.59 -6.62 -1.05
CA GLU A 169 23.66 -5.65 -0.82
C GLU A 169 24.44 -5.93 0.47
N VAL A 170 23.75 -6.36 1.53
CA VAL A 170 24.35 -6.69 2.82
C VAL A 170 25.00 -8.08 2.82
N LEU A 171 24.38 -9.06 2.16
CA LEU A 171 24.84 -10.45 2.21
C LEU A 171 25.96 -10.75 1.20
N GLN A 172 26.16 -9.90 0.18
CA GLN A 172 27.05 -10.18 -0.95
C GLN A 172 28.47 -10.53 -0.51
N GLU A 173 29.07 -9.76 0.41
CA GLU A 173 30.44 -10.02 0.88
C GLU A 173 30.57 -11.40 1.54
N ALA A 174 29.60 -11.79 2.36
CA ALA A 174 29.61 -13.08 3.04
C ALA A 174 29.33 -14.24 2.07
N ILE A 175 28.54 -14.00 1.02
CA ILE A 175 28.32 -14.96 -0.08
C ILE A 175 29.61 -15.15 -0.88
N ASP A 176 30.27 -14.07 -1.28
CA ASP A 176 31.51 -14.11 -2.07
C ASP A 176 32.66 -14.76 -1.29
N ALA A 177 32.71 -14.54 0.02
CA ALA A 177 33.65 -15.20 0.93
C ALA A 177 33.30 -16.68 1.20
N GLY A 178 32.16 -17.19 0.69
CA GLY A 178 31.70 -18.56 0.90
C GLY A 178 31.19 -18.84 2.32
N LYS A 179 31.03 -17.81 3.17
CA LYS A 179 30.48 -17.91 4.52
C LYS A 179 28.98 -18.20 4.49
N ILE A 180 28.28 -17.57 3.54
CA ILE A 180 26.84 -17.75 3.33
C ILE A 180 26.61 -18.47 2.01
N THR A 181 25.76 -19.48 2.03
CA THR A 181 25.24 -20.13 0.81
C THR A 181 23.74 -20.00 0.75
N ILE A 182 23.21 -19.34 -0.28
CA ILE A 182 21.77 -19.33 -0.52
C ILE A 182 21.37 -20.67 -1.14
N VAL A 183 20.64 -21.51 -0.37
CA VAL A 183 20.27 -22.87 -0.80
C VAL A 183 18.91 -22.95 -1.49
N GLY A 184 18.12 -21.88 -1.41
CA GLY A 184 16.85 -21.76 -2.12
C GLY A 184 16.26 -20.36 -2.00
N GLU A 185 15.49 -19.99 -3.01
CA GLU A 185 14.74 -18.74 -3.07
C GLU A 185 13.36 -19.03 -3.69
N ALA A 186 12.30 -18.44 -3.14
CA ALA A 186 10.94 -18.59 -3.65
C ALA A 186 10.08 -17.36 -3.34
N TYR A 187 9.25 -16.96 -4.30
CA TYR A 187 8.15 -16.02 -4.05
C TYR A 187 6.98 -16.72 -3.36
N THR A 188 6.26 -15.95 -2.53
CA THR A 188 5.05 -16.40 -1.83
C THR A 188 3.84 -15.77 -2.50
N ASP A 189 3.19 -16.54 -3.37
CA ASP A 189 1.99 -16.10 -4.08
C ASP A 189 0.92 -15.57 -3.11
N GLY A 190 0.46 -14.35 -3.38
CA GLY A 190 -0.54 -13.63 -2.59
C GLY A 190 -0.15 -13.32 -1.14
N TRP A 191 1.14 -13.34 -0.79
CA TRP A 191 1.62 -13.18 0.59
C TRP A 191 1.04 -14.20 1.58
N LEU A 192 0.52 -15.34 1.09
CA LEU A 192 -0.18 -16.32 1.91
C LEU A 192 0.78 -17.13 2.79
N PRO A 193 0.61 -17.16 4.13
CA PRO A 193 1.48 -17.92 5.03
C PRO A 193 1.56 -19.41 4.70
N ALA A 194 0.45 -20.02 4.27
CA ALA A 194 0.42 -21.42 3.85
C ALA A 194 1.30 -21.70 2.62
N ASN A 195 1.39 -20.73 1.69
CA ASN A 195 2.29 -20.83 0.54
C ASN A 195 3.75 -20.66 0.98
N ALA A 196 4.04 -19.73 1.89
CA ALA A 196 5.38 -19.55 2.44
C ALA A 196 5.88 -20.82 3.16
N GLN A 197 5.02 -21.44 3.97
CA GLN A 197 5.33 -22.71 4.63
C GLN A 197 5.63 -23.81 3.60
N ARG A 198 4.76 -23.99 2.60
CA ARG A 198 4.96 -24.99 1.53
C ARG A 198 6.27 -24.75 0.77
N ASN A 199 6.58 -23.49 0.46
CA ASN A 199 7.83 -23.10 -0.21
C ASN A 199 9.05 -23.50 0.62
N MET A 200 9.04 -23.20 1.92
CA MET A 200 10.11 -23.58 2.84
C MET A 200 10.26 -25.11 2.92
N GLU A 201 9.16 -25.85 3.11
CA GLU A 201 9.17 -27.32 3.17
C GLU A 201 9.79 -27.95 1.91
N GLN A 202 9.46 -27.41 0.73
CA GLN A 202 10.04 -27.86 -0.53
C GLN A 202 11.55 -27.59 -0.62
N ILE A 203 12.00 -26.43 -0.17
CA ILE A 203 13.44 -26.07 -0.15
C ILE A 203 14.20 -26.98 0.81
N LEU A 204 13.69 -27.16 2.04
CA LEU A 204 14.28 -28.05 3.05
C LEU A 204 14.38 -29.49 2.53
N THR A 205 13.32 -30.01 1.90
CA THR A 205 13.31 -31.36 1.34
C THR A 205 14.39 -31.53 0.26
N ARG A 206 14.53 -30.56 -0.65
CA ARG A 206 15.55 -30.59 -1.72
C ARG A 206 16.96 -30.49 -1.16
N ASP A 207 17.18 -29.69 -0.12
CA ASP A 207 18.50 -29.54 0.49
C ASP A 207 18.93 -30.79 1.30
N GLN A 208 17.98 -31.43 1.99
CA GLN A 208 18.21 -32.72 2.65
C GLN A 208 18.62 -33.82 1.65
N GLN A 209 17.98 -33.87 0.48
CA GLN A 209 18.33 -34.80 -0.60
C GLN A 209 19.74 -34.53 -1.17
N ARG A 210 20.21 -33.29 -1.10
CA ARG A 210 21.57 -32.88 -1.51
C ARG A 210 22.64 -33.10 -0.43
N GLY A 211 22.25 -33.62 0.74
CA GLY A 211 23.17 -33.98 1.83
C GLY A 211 23.77 -32.81 2.61
N ARG A 212 23.28 -31.57 2.40
CA ARG A 212 23.80 -30.36 3.08
C ARG A 212 23.16 -30.09 4.44
N CYS A 213 21.96 -30.61 4.68
CA CYS A 213 21.24 -30.50 5.95
C CYS A 213 21.39 -31.76 6.83
N ARG A 214 22.62 -32.27 6.99
CA ARG A 214 22.92 -33.51 7.77
C ARG A 214 23.67 -33.30 9.09
N ARG A 215 23.71 -32.09 9.66
CA ARG A 215 24.28 -31.86 11.00
C ARG A 215 23.25 -31.25 11.93
N GLY A 216 22.79 -32.01 12.93
CA GLY A 216 21.92 -31.49 13.99
C GLY A 216 21.08 -32.51 14.77
N LEU A 217 21.07 -33.79 14.39
CA LEU A 217 20.42 -34.86 15.18
C LEU A 217 21.40 -36.02 15.40
N GLN A 218 22.30 -35.82 16.36
CA GLN A 218 22.87 -36.87 17.20
C GLN A 218 22.75 -36.40 18.64
#